data_AF-A0A536G194-F1
#
_entry.id   AF-A0A536G194-F1
#
_cell.length_a   1.000
_cell.length_b   1.000
_cell.length_c   1.000
_cell.angle_alpha   90.00
_cell.angle_beta   90.00
_cell.angle_gamma   90.00
#
_symmetry.space_group_name_H-M   'P 1'
#
loop_
_entity.id
_entity.type
_entity.pdbx_description
1 polymer ?
#
loop_
_entity_poly.entity_id
_entity_poly.type
_entity_poly.pdbx_seq_one_letter_code
_entity_poly.pdbx_strand_id
1 'polypeptide(L)'
;MTQRTDRIDELLREEMSSILQREIDDPRIGFATITDVETTPDLRHARVLVSVIGQADERRATLTAMARAMPFVRHELGKRLRLKRIPEFHLELDDSVERGTRILHLLDELEAGREPADTGADGETLPTPRPLVAADDDAAGLGAAAAELASRESGRRRSRRLGGDRITQPRRRR
;
A
#
# COMPACT_ATOMS: atom_id res chain seq x y z
N MET A 1 -5.63 4.68 -15.07
CA MET A 1 -4.90 4.10 -16.21
C MET A 1 -5.75 4.27 -17.48
N THR A 2 -5.13 4.34 -18.66
CA THR A 2 -5.87 4.43 -19.92
C THR A 2 -6.32 3.01 -20.29
N GLN A 3 -7.61 2.79 -20.60
CA GLN A 3 -8.20 1.47 -20.97
C GLN A 3 -7.41 0.61 -21.96
N ARG A 4 -6.45 1.19 -22.70
CA ARG A 4 -5.57 0.46 -23.61
C ARG A 4 -4.44 -0.27 -22.87
N THR A 5 -3.86 0.34 -21.84
CA THR A 5 -2.78 -0.26 -21.05
C THR A 5 -3.31 -1.46 -20.28
N ASP A 6 -4.47 -1.33 -19.62
CA ASP A 6 -5.10 -2.42 -18.87
C ASP A 6 -5.36 -3.66 -19.73
N ARG A 7 -5.74 -3.48 -21.01
CA ARG A 7 -5.92 -4.60 -21.95
C ARG A 7 -4.60 -5.25 -22.37
N ILE A 8 -3.54 -4.46 -22.45
CA ILE A 8 -2.19 -4.96 -22.77
C ILE A 8 -1.64 -5.72 -21.57
N ASP A 9 -1.86 -5.21 -20.36
CA ASP A 9 -1.46 -5.84 -19.10
C ASP A 9 -2.09 -7.22 -18.95
N GLU A 10 -3.40 -7.33 -19.14
CA GLU A 10 -4.09 -8.62 -19.11
C GLU A 10 -3.56 -9.59 -20.17
N LEU A 11 -3.38 -9.12 -21.41
CA LEU A 11 -2.87 -9.94 -22.50
C LEU A 11 -1.43 -10.42 -22.25
N LEU A 12 -0.58 -9.55 -21.68
CA LEU A 12 0.78 -9.91 -21.28
C LEU A 12 0.75 -10.94 -20.16
N ARG A 13 -0.11 -10.75 -19.15
CA ARG A 13 -0.27 -11.69 -18.03
C ARG A 13 -0.65 -13.09 -18.52
N GLU A 14 -1.68 -13.20 -19.35
CA GLU A 14 -2.15 -14.48 -19.90
C GLU A 14 -1.07 -15.19 -20.71
N GLU A 15 -0.41 -14.48 -21.64
CA GLU A 15 0.61 -15.08 -22.49
C GLU A 15 1.89 -15.43 -21.72
N MET A 16 2.32 -14.59 -20.79
CA MET A 16 3.48 -14.88 -19.94
C MET A 16 3.22 -16.10 -19.06
N SER A 17 2.04 -16.20 -18.47
CA SER A 17 1.63 -17.36 -17.68
C SER A 17 1.60 -18.64 -18.52
N SER A 18 1.07 -18.57 -19.74
CA SER A 18 1.06 -19.67 -20.70
C SER A 18 2.47 -20.13 -21.10
N ILE A 19 3.39 -19.19 -21.35
CA ILE A 19 4.79 -19.50 -21.69
C ILE A 19 5.50 -20.15 -20.50
N LEU A 20 5.36 -19.58 -19.29
CA LEU A 20 5.97 -20.14 -18.09
C LEU A 20 5.54 -21.58 -17.84
N GLN A 21 4.24 -21.87 -17.94
CA GLN A 21 3.72 -23.22 -17.68
C GLN A 21 4.11 -24.27 -18.75
N ARG A 22 4.32 -23.85 -20.00
CA ARG A 22 4.53 -24.78 -21.12
C ARG A 22 5.98 -24.95 -21.53
N GLU A 23 6.80 -23.92 -21.36
CA GLU A 23 8.13 -23.85 -21.96
C GLU A 23 9.25 -23.81 -20.92
N ILE A 24 8.93 -23.57 -19.65
CA ILE A 24 9.91 -23.45 -18.57
C ILE A 24 9.76 -24.62 -17.60
N ASP A 25 10.57 -25.65 -17.82
CA ASP A 25 10.69 -26.85 -16.98
C ASP A 25 11.99 -26.81 -16.16
N ASP A 26 12.26 -25.70 -15.46
CA ASP A 26 13.42 -25.59 -14.56
C ASP A 26 13.00 -25.99 -13.13
N PRO A 27 13.56 -27.07 -12.53
CA PRO A 27 13.22 -27.47 -11.16
C PRO A 27 13.54 -26.41 -10.09
N ARG A 28 14.32 -25.36 -10.42
CA ARG A 28 14.58 -24.21 -9.55
C ARG A 28 13.48 -23.16 -9.58
N ILE A 29 12.70 -23.14 -10.66
CA ILE A 29 11.47 -22.38 -10.77
C ILE A 29 10.39 -23.35 -10.32
N GLY A 30 10.14 -23.39 -9.00
CA GLY A 30 9.13 -24.28 -8.44
C GLY A 30 7.70 -23.86 -8.86
N PHE A 31 6.74 -24.00 -7.95
CA PHE A 31 5.38 -23.49 -8.17
C PHE A 31 5.37 -21.95 -8.10
N ALA A 32 5.74 -21.32 -9.21
CA ALA A 32 5.74 -19.88 -9.41
C ALA A 32 4.65 -19.47 -10.42
N THR A 33 3.84 -18.48 -10.06
CA THR A 33 2.73 -17.99 -10.87
C THR A 33 2.82 -16.47 -10.98
N ILE A 34 2.49 -15.93 -12.16
CA ILE A 34 2.34 -14.48 -12.32
C ILE A 34 0.95 -14.09 -11.81
N THR A 35 0.89 -13.22 -10.81
CA THR A 35 -0.37 -12.69 -10.28
C THR A 35 -0.87 -11.54 -11.15
N ASP A 36 0.02 -10.61 -11.47
CA ASP A 36 -0.35 -9.35 -12.12
C ASP A 36 0.82 -8.75 -12.91
N VAL A 37 0.51 -7.90 -13.89
CA VAL A 37 1.47 -7.20 -14.74
C VAL A 37 1.05 -5.75 -14.86
N GLU A 38 1.94 -4.84 -14.53
CA GLU A 38 1.68 -3.41 -14.57
C GLU A 38 2.65 -2.75 -15.57
N THR A 39 2.16 -2.34 -16.73
CA THR A 39 3.00 -1.74 -17.77
C THR A 39 2.98 -0.22 -17.71
N THR A 40 4.14 0.41 -17.93
CA THR A 40 4.21 1.86 -18.05
C THR A 40 3.47 2.36 -19.30
N PRO A 41 2.89 3.58 -19.29
CA PRO A 41 2.16 4.12 -20.44
C PRO A 41 2.96 4.21 -21.75
N ASP A 42 4.29 4.24 -21.65
CA ASP A 42 5.22 4.27 -22.78
C ASP A 42 5.68 2.88 -23.26
N LEU A 43 5.16 1.80 -22.67
CA LEU A 43 5.47 0.39 -22.99
C LEU A 43 6.97 0.06 -22.96
N ARG A 44 7.74 0.77 -22.15
CA ARG A 44 9.18 0.51 -21.99
C ARG A 44 9.48 -0.45 -20.85
N HIS A 45 8.73 -0.34 -19.77
CA HIS A 45 8.93 -1.14 -18.57
C HIS A 45 7.61 -1.77 -18.14
N ALA A 46 7.68 -3.00 -17.66
CA ALA A 46 6.56 -3.71 -17.08
C ALA A 46 6.99 -4.31 -15.75
N ARG A 47 6.24 -4.05 -14.70
CA ARG A 47 6.40 -4.69 -13.40
C ARG A 47 5.58 -5.97 -13.40
N VAL A 48 6.19 -7.08 -13.03
CA VAL A 48 5.56 -8.39 -13.05
C VAL A 48 5.56 -8.91 -11.63
N LEU A 49 4.37 -9.05 -11.06
CA LEU A 49 4.16 -9.58 -9.72
C LEU A 49 4.09 -11.10 -9.77
N VAL A 50 4.91 -11.73 -8.94
CA VAL A 50 5.12 -13.17 -8.95
C VAL A 50 4.83 -13.73 -7.57
N SER A 51 3.93 -14.70 -7.52
CA SER A 51 3.70 -15.51 -6.33
C SER A 51 4.52 -16.80 -6.43
N VAL A 52 5.36 -17.06 -5.42
CA VAL A 52 6.16 -18.28 -5.33
C VAL A 52 5.81 -18.99 -4.03
N ILE A 53 5.42 -20.25 -4.15
CA ILE A 53 5.16 -21.11 -3.00
C ILE A 53 6.51 -21.66 -2.51
N GLY A 54 6.93 -21.25 -1.31
CA GLY A 54 8.19 -21.72 -0.70
C GLY A 54 8.74 -20.80 0.38
N GLN A 55 9.89 -21.19 0.93
CA GLN A 55 10.62 -20.42 1.94
C GLN A 55 11.35 -19.21 1.30
N ALA A 56 11.76 -18.22 2.11
CA ALA A 56 12.39 -16.99 1.62
C ALA A 56 13.61 -17.24 0.70
N ASP A 57 14.42 -18.27 1.01
CA ASP A 57 15.58 -18.63 0.18
C ASP A 57 15.19 -19.21 -1.18
N GLU A 58 14.15 -20.05 -1.21
CA GLU A 58 13.61 -20.64 -2.44
C GLU A 58 12.97 -19.56 -3.32
N ARG A 59 12.27 -18.59 -2.71
CA ARG A 59 11.68 -17.44 -3.43
C ARG A 59 12.74 -16.63 -4.16
N ARG A 60 13.86 -16.33 -3.49
CA ARG A 60 14.97 -15.58 -4.06
C ARG A 60 15.71 -16.36 -5.15
N ALA A 61 15.89 -17.66 -4.96
CA ALA A 61 16.46 -18.54 -5.99
C ALA A 61 15.56 -18.60 -7.23
N THR A 62 14.25 -18.74 -7.03
CA THR A 62 13.23 -18.76 -8.09
C THR A 62 13.21 -17.44 -8.86
N LEU A 63 13.20 -16.30 -8.16
CA LEU A 63 13.29 -14.97 -8.77
C LEU A 63 14.53 -14.85 -9.69
N THR A 64 15.68 -15.32 -9.21
CA THR A 64 16.94 -15.26 -9.97
C THR A 64 16.89 -16.16 -11.20
N ALA A 65 16.32 -17.37 -11.07
CA ALA A 65 16.15 -18.28 -12.19
C ALA A 65 15.18 -17.72 -13.23
N MET A 66 14.06 -17.15 -12.78
CA MET A 66 13.06 -16.56 -13.67
C MET A 66 13.60 -15.30 -14.37
N ALA A 67 14.39 -14.48 -13.69
CA ALA A 67 15.09 -13.34 -14.30
C ALA A 67 16.00 -13.77 -15.47
N ARG A 68 16.64 -14.94 -15.37
CA ARG A 68 17.45 -15.51 -16.47
C ARG A 68 16.60 -16.02 -17.63
N ALA A 69 15.36 -16.44 -17.36
CA ALA A 69 14.41 -16.87 -18.38
C ALA A 69 13.68 -15.69 -19.07
N MET A 70 13.66 -14.48 -18.49
CA MET A 70 12.99 -13.31 -19.06
C MET A 70 13.37 -12.98 -20.51
N PRO A 71 14.64 -13.07 -20.96
CA PRO A 71 14.98 -12.84 -22.36
C PRO A 71 14.33 -13.84 -23.31
N PHE A 72 14.17 -15.10 -22.88
CA PHE A 72 13.49 -16.13 -23.64
C PHE A 72 11.98 -15.84 -23.72
N VAL A 73 11.35 -15.55 -22.57
CA VAL A 73 9.93 -15.15 -22.53
C VAL A 73 9.67 -13.94 -23.43
N ARG A 74 10.55 -12.93 -23.40
CA ARG A 74 10.45 -11.74 -24.25
C ARG A 74 10.50 -12.09 -25.75
N HIS A 75 11.34 -13.06 -26.13
CA HIS A 75 11.45 -13.51 -27.51
C HIS A 75 10.17 -14.23 -27.98
N GLU A 76 9.62 -15.10 -27.15
CA GLU A 76 8.39 -15.84 -27.46
C GLU A 76 7.16 -14.95 -27.50
N LEU A 77 7.05 -14.02 -26.55
CA LEU A 77 6.03 -12.97 -26.59
C LEU A 77 6.11 -12.15 -27.88
N GLY A 78 7.32 -11.85 -28.37
CA GLY A 78 7.51 -11.14 -29.65
C GLY A 78 6.98 -11.90 -30.88
N LYS A 79 6.90 -13.23 -30.82
CA LYS A 79 6.35 -14.06 -31.90
C LYS A 79 4.82 -14.14 -31.82
N ARG A 80 4.28 -14.20 -30.60
CA ARG A 80 2.84 -14.38 -30.34
C ARG A 80 2.07 -13.06 -30.37
N LEU A 81 2.65 -11.99 -29.83
CA LEU A 81 2.01 -10.69 -29.70
C LEU A 81 2.44 -9.75 -30.82
N ARG A 82 1.45 -9.12 -31.47
CA ARG A 82 1.69 -8.05 -32.46
C ARG A 82 1.86 -6.69 -31.78
N LEU A 83 2.86 -6.58 -30.91
CA LEU A 83 3.21 -5.33 -30.23
C LEU A 83 4.33 -4.59 -30.98
N LYS A 84 4.29 -3.25 -30.97
CA LYS A 84 5.36 -2.43 -31.57
C LYS A 84 6.69 -2.60 -30.84
N ARG A 85 6.62 -2.82 -29.52
CA ARG A 85 7.77 -3.05 -28.64
C ARG A 85 7.30 -3.93 -27.49
N ILE A 86 8.08 -4.95 -27.16
CA ILE A 86 7.90 -5.71 -25.92
C ILE A 86 8.63 -4.93 -24.81
N PRO A 87 7.97 -4.62 -23.67
CA PRO A 87 8.61 -3.94 -22.55
C PRO A 87 9.72 -4.80 -21.92
N GLU A 88 10.58 -4.15 -21.14
CA GLU A 88 11.48 -4.85 -20.23
C GLU A 88 10.74 -5.23 -18.94
N PHE A 89 10.81 -6.52 -18.59
CA PHE A 89 10.14 -7.06 -17.41
C PHE A 89 11.01 -6.92 -16.16
N HIS A 90 10.46 -6.31 -15.12
CA HIS A 90 11.03 -6.26 -13.79
C HIS A 90 10.20 -7.17 -12.89
N LEU A 91 10.85 -8.19 -12.33
CA LEU A 91 10.19 -9.18 -11.48
C LEU A 91 10.17 -8.69 -10.04
N GLU A 92 8.99 -8.72 -9.42
CA GLU A 92 8.78 -8.43 -8.01
C GLU A 92 7.98 -9.56 -7.37
N LEU A 93 8.29 -9.88 -6.10
CA LEU A 93 7.49 -10.83 -5.33
C LEU A 93 6.17 -10.19 -4.93
N ASP A 94 5.11 -10.98 -5.01
CA ASP A 94 3.79 -10.57 -4.57
C ASP A 94 3.63 -10.81 -3.05
N ASP A 95 3.77 -9.72 -2.28
CA ASP A 95 3.51 -9.71 -0.83
C ASP A 95 2.02 -9.53 -0.51
N SER A 96 1.15 -9.40 -1.52
CA SER A 96 -0.28 -9.11 -1.31
C SER A 96 -1.02 -10.25 -0.63
N VAL A 97 -0.55 -11.49 -0.82
CA VAL A 97 -1.11 -12.67 -0.16
C VAL A 97 -0.92 -12.59 1.37
N GLU A 98 0.28 -12.26 1.84
CA GLU A 98 0.57 -12.11 3.28
C GLU A 98 -0.23 -10.96 3.90
N ARG A 99 -0.35 -9.83 3.19
CA ARG A 99 -1.19 -8.70 3.61
C ARG A 99 -2.67 -9.09 3.70
N GLY A 100 -3.18 -9.84 2.72
CA GLY A 100 -4.56 -10.30 2.67
C GLY A 100 -4.92 -11.18 3.87
N THR A 101 -4.07 -12.16 4.20
CA THR A 101 -4.26 -13.01 5.39
C THR A 101 -4.29 -12.19 6.68
N ARG A 102 -3.42 -11.17 6.79
CA ARG A 102 -3.40 -10.29 7.96
C ARG A 102 -4.66 -9.45 8.09
N ILE A 103 -5.18 -8.92 6.98
CA ILE A 103 -6.43 -8.15 6.97
C ILE A 103 -7.58 -9.06 7.41
N LEU A 104 -7.72 -10.26 6.85
CA LEU A 104 -8.77 -11.21 7.24
C LEU A 104 -8.70 -11.56 8.73
N HIS A 105 -7.50 -11.81 9.25
CA HIS A 105 -7.32 -12.10 10.67
C HIS A 105 -7.75 -10.93 11.58
N LEU A 106 -7.44 -9.69 11.17
CA LEU A 106 -7.89 -8.49 11.89
C LEU A 106 -9.41 -8.31 11.81
N LEU A 107 -10.05 -8.62 10.68
CA LEU A 107 -11.52 -8.60 10.57
C LEU A 107 -12.16 -9.66 11.49
N ASP A 108 -11.63 -10.88 11.51
CA ASP A 108 -12.12 -11.95 12.39
C ASP A 108 -11.97 -11.58 13.87
N GLU A 109 -10.86 -10.94 14.26
CA GLU A 109 -10.64 -10.45 15.63
C GLU A 109 -11.66 -9.38 16.03
N LEU A 110 -11.98 -8.46 15.11
CA LEU A 110 -12.97 -7.41 15.30
C LEU A 110 -14.40 -7.97 15.39
N GLU A 111 -14.75 -8.93 14.53
CA GLU A 111 -16.06 -9.59 14.54
C GLU A 111 -16.25 -10.47 15.80
N ALA A 112 -15.16 -11.06 16.31
CA ALA A 112 -15.14 -11.77 17.58
C ALA A 112 -15.22 -10.85 18.83
N GLY A 113 -15.38 -9.54 18.65
CA GLY A 113 -15.58 -8.57 19.73
C GLY A 113 -14.35 -8.33 20.60
N ARG A 114 -13.15 -8.68 20.12
CA ARG A 114 -11.89 -8.30 20.77
C ARG A 114 -11.48 -6.95 20.24
N GLU A 115 -11.30 -5.97 21.14
CA GLU A 115 -10.59 -4.75 20.78
C GLU A 115 -9.18 -5.16 20.32
N PRO A 116 -8.76 -4.77 19.10
CA PRO A 116 -7.43 -5.12 18.62
C PRO A 116 -6.44 -4.50 19.59
N ALA A 117 -5.55 -5.34 20.14
CA ALA A 117 -4.49 -4.85 20.99
C ALA A 117 -3.66 -3.86 20.16
N ASP A 118 -3.75 -2.58 20.52
CA ASP A 118 -2.93 -1.49 20.02
C ASP A 118 -1.45 -1.85 20.25
N THR A 119 -0.88 -2.58 19.31
CA THR A 119 0.56 -2.71 19.17
C THR A 119 0.95 -1.73 18.08
N GLY A 120 0.80 -0.45 18.40
CA GLY A 120 1.33 0.66 17.63
C GLY A 120 2.84 0.50 17.47
N ALA A 121 3.24 0.07 16.28
CA ALA A 121 4.54 0.39 15.73
C ALA A 121 4.31 1.46 14.65
N ASP A 122 4.76 2.67 14.99
CA ASP A 122 5.31 3.65 14.06
C ASP A 122 4.32 4.56 13.29
N GLY A 123 3.86 5.62 13.96
CA GLY A 123 3.81 6.97 13.35
C GLY A 123 2.81 7.29 12.24
N GLU A 124 1.96 6.37 11.80
CA GLU A 124 0.91 6.66 10.82
C GLU A 124 -0.39 7.08 11.53
N THR A 125 -0.44 8.35 11.96
CA THR A 125 -1.70 8.98 12.36
C THR A 125 -2.60 9.04 11.12
N LEU A 126 -3.59 8.15 11.05
CA LEU A 126 -4.67 8.25 10.07
C LEU A 126 -5.31 9.64 10.21
N PRO A 127 -5.45 10.41 9.11
CA PRO A 127 -6.14 11.70 9.18
C PRO A 127 -7.55 11.46 9.71
N THR A 128 -7.91 12.17 10.79
CA THR A 128 -9.26 12.09 11.36
C THR A 128 -10.26 12.34 10.25
N PRO A 129 -11.18 11.40 9.97
CA PRO A 129 -12.15 11.57 8.91
C PRO A 129 -12.98 12.82 9.23
N ARG A 130 -12.83 13.86 8.41
CA ARG A 130 -13.65 15.06 8.52
C ARG A 130 -15.09 14.64 8.21
N PRO A 131 -16.07 14.90 9.10
CA PRO A 131 -17.45 14.58 8.80
C PRO A 131 -17.85 15.30 7.53
N LEU A 132 -18.38 14.54 6.56
CA LEU A 132 -18.99 15.08 5.36
C LEU A 132 -20.26 15.80 5.82
N VAL A 133 -20.16 17.13 5.97
CA VAL A 133 -21.36 17.94 6.19
C VAL A 133 -22.17 17.85 4.91
N ALA A 134 -23.34 17.20 4.99
CA ALA A 134 -24.33 17.23 3.93
C ALA A 134 -24.69 18.69 3.69
N ALA A 135 -24.37 19.19 2.49
CA ALA A 135 -24.85 20.48 2.02
C ALA A 135 -26.33 20.28 1.65
N ASP A 136 -27.21 20.49 2.62
CA ASP A 136 -28.61 20.74 2.33
C ASP A 136 -28.79 22.25 2.20
N ASP A 137 -28.93 22.69 0.95
CA ASP A 137 -29.44 24.00 0.59
C ASP A 137 -30.90 24.13 1.06
N ASP A 138 -31.23 25.31 1.59
CA ASP A 138 -32.57 25.85 1.86
C ASP A 138 -33.36 25.32 3.08
N ALA A 139 -33.12 25.94 4.25
CA ALA A 139 -34.20 26.29 5.17
C ALA A 139 -33.85 27.54 6.00
N ALA A 140 -34.63 28.59 5.77
CA ALA A 140 -34.59 29.86 6.47
C ALA A 140 -34.82 29.72 7.99
N GLY A 141 -34.04 30.50 8.76
CA GLY A 141 -34.41 30.95 10.10
C GLY A 141 -34.05 29.99 11.23
N LEU A 142 -33.05 30.39 12.03
CA LEU A 142 -33.14 30.59 13.49
C LEU A 142 -31.71 30.85 14.01
N GLY A 143 -31.38 32.13 14.13
CA GLY A 143 -30.25 32.58 14.92
C GLY A 143 -30.54 32.49 16.41
N ALA A 144 -29.45 32.37 17.18
CA ALA A 144 -29.35 32.53 18.64
C ALA A 144 -29.84 31.35 19.50
N ALA A 145 -28.90 30.47 19.91
CA ALA A 145 -29.04 29.71 21.17
C ALA A 145 -27.76 29.05 21.75
N ALA A 146 -26.61 28.97 21.06
CA ALA A 146 -25.52 28.07 21.50
C ALA A 146 -24.22 28.74 21.98
N ALA A 147 -24.22 30.04 22.29
CA ALA A 147 -23.01 30.76 22.74
C ALA A 147 -22.97 31.06 24.27
N GLU A 148 -23.98 30.69 25.05
CA GLU A 148 -24.15 31.20 26.43
C GLU A 148 -23.91 30.18 27.56
N LEU A 149 -23.44 28.95 27.26
CA LEU A 149 -23.25 27.91 28.28
C LEU A 149 -21.78 27.64 28.67
N ALA A 150 -20.78 28.25 28.01
CA ALA A 150 -19.37 27.99 28.30
C ALA A 150 -18.74 28.92 29.38
N SER A 151 -19.48 29.89 29.94
CA SER A 151 -18.91 30.94 30.81
C SER A 151 -19.19 30.79 32.30
N ARG A 152 -19.71 29.64 32.79
CA ARG A 152 -20.15 29.52 34.20
C ARG A 152 -19.48 28.46 35.08
N GLU A 153 -18.54 27.65 34.59
CA GLU A 153 -18.06 26.51 35.38
C GLU A 153 -16.54 26.31 35.47
N SER A 154 -15.78 27.38 35.69
CA SER A 154 -14.36 27.25 36.06
C SER A 154 -13.90 28.20 37.18
N GLY A 155 -14.83 28.53 38.09
CA GLY A 155 -14.51 29.19 39.35
C GLY A 155 -14.50 28.20 40.52
N ARG A 156 -13.34 27.62 40.84
CA ARG A 156 -12.88 27.07 42.15
C ARG A 156 -11.67 26.18 41.84
N ARG A 157 -10.48 26.27 42.44
CA ARG A 157 -9.95 26.96 43.62
C ARG A 157 -8.42 26.85 43.52
N ARG A 158 -7.72 27.95 43.86
CA ARG A 158 -6.60 28.06 44.82
C ARG A 158 -5.51 26.95 44.77
N SER A 159 -4.21 27.21 44.80
CA SER A 159 -3.44 28.35 45.30
C SER A 159 -1.97 27.89 45.40
N ARG A 160 -1.08 28.88 45.55
CA ARG A 160 0.33 28.76 46.03
C ARG A 160 1.35 28.28 45.01
N ARG A 161 2.15 29.22 44.53
CA ARG A 161 3.57 29.33 44.91
C ARG A 161 4.04 30.78 44.75
N LEU A 162 4.56 31.32 45.84
CA LEU A 162 5.21 32.62 45.96
C LEU A 162 6.72 32.43 45.78
N GLY A 163 7.37 33.45 45.23
CA GLY A 163 8.82 33.71 45.30
C GLY A 163 9.64 32.94 44.26
N GLY A 164 10.42 33.55 43.37
CA GLY A 164 11.07 34.86 43.42
C GLY A 164 12.57 34.63 43.42
N ASP A 165 13.22 34.88 42.28
CA ASP A 165 14.55 35.50 42.11
C ASP A 165 14.96 35.30 40.63
N ARG A 166 15.00 36.35 39.80
CA ARG A 166 16.05 37.38 39.66
C ARG A 166 17.40 36.82 39.16
N ILE A 167 17.87 37.49 38.10
CA ILE A 167 19.28 37.79 37.76
C ILE A 167 19.98 36.87 36.73
N THR A 168 20.04 37.42 35.49
CA THR A 168 21.27 37.63 34.69
C THR A 168 21.73 36.56 33.67
N GLN A 169 21.87 37.04 32.43
CA GLN A 169 22.63 36.49 31.28
C GLN A 169 24.14 36.32 31.65
N PRO A 170 25.15 36.01 30.78
CA PRO A 170 25.15 35.78 29.33
C PRO A 170 26.13 34.67 28.79
N ARG A 171 26.09 34.45 27.47
CA ARG A 171 27.20 34.15 26.52
C ARG A 171 28.26 33.07 26.83
N ARG A 172 28.45 32.14 25.88
CA ARG A 172 29.63 31.96 24.98
C ARG A 172 29.48 30.62 24.21
N ARG A 173 29.42 30.63 22.87
CA ARG A 173 30.54 30.34 21.95
C ARG A 173 31.56 29.30 22.48
N ARG A 174 31.54 28.12 21.88
CA ARG A 174 32.69 27.54 21.17
C ARG A 174 32.20 26.63 20.07
#